data_AF-A0A832UIH5-F1
#
_entry.id   AF-A0A832UIH5-F1
#
_cell.length_a   1.000
_cell.length_b   1.000
_cell.length_c   1.000
_cell.angle_alpha   90.00
_cell.angle_beta   90.00
_cell.angle_gamma   90.00
#
_symmetry.space_group_name_H-M   'P 1'
#
loop_
_entity.id
_entity.type
_entity.pdbx_description
1 polymer ?
#
loop_
_entity_poly.entity_id
_entity_poly.type
_entity_poly.pdbx_seq_one_letter_code
_entity_poly.pdbx_strand_id
1 'polypeptide(L)' 'MIKVTLRPEARKGLKDPDGFASGLGIVYSGLLVAMAGVALMLILFFNKPEHVLHPTWILFAGFGIVIWGEIKKARCK' A
#
# COMPACT_ATOMS: atom_id res chain seq x y z
N MET A 1 -10.83 -0.67 3.06
CA MET A 1 -10.11 -0.35 1.79
C MET A 1 -10.38 1.09 1.44
N ILE A 2 -9.33 1.86 1.12
CA ILE A 2 -9.43 3.27 0.75
C ILE A 2 -10.19 3.38 -0.59
N LYS A 3 -11.28 4.16 -0.61
CA LYS A 3 -12.09 4.38 -1.80
C LYS A 3 -11.44 5.50 -2.63
N VAL A 4 -10.90 5.16 -3.79
CA VAL A 4 -10.23 6.11 -4.68
C VAL A 4 -11.17 6.46 -5.83
N THR A 5 -11.41 7.75 -6.04
CA THR A 5 -12.16 8.23 -7.21
C THR A 5 -11.19 8.78 -8.24
N LEU A 6 -11.14 8.16 -9.42
CA LEU A 6 -10.32 8.65 -10.53
C LEU A 6 -10.94 9.89 -11.16
N ARG A 7 -10.09 10.87 -11.50
CA ARG A 7 -10.47 12.00 -12.35
C ARG A 7 -10.99 11.49 -13.71
N PRO A 8 -11.97 12.18 -14.32
CA PRO A 8 -12.57 11.74 -15.59
C PRO A 8 -11.55 11.65 -16.74
N GLU A 9 -10.49 12.46 -16.71
CA GLU A 9 -9.37 12.40 -17.67
C GLU A 9 -8.62 11.07 -17.60
N ALA A 10 -8.32 10.58 -16.39
CA ALA A 10 -7.63 9.32 -16.18
C ALA A 10 -8.50 8.12 -16.56
N ARG A 11 -9.83 8.24 -16.44
CA ARG A 11 -10.78 7.17 -16.82
C ARG A 11 -10.82 6.91 -18.32
N LYS A 12 -10.63 7.94 -19.16
CA LYS A 12 -10.74 7.83 -20.63
C LYS A 12 -9.66 6.96 -21.28
N GLY A 13 -8.53 6.75 -20.60
CA GLY A 13 -7.40 5.98 -21.11
C GLY A 13 -7.21 4.60 -20.47
N LEU A 14 -8.17 4.13 -19.67
CA LEU A 14 -8.08 2.86 -18.94
C LEU A 14 -9.08 1.85 -19.50
N LYS A 15 -8.64 0.59 -19.63
CA LYS A 15 -9.52 -0.52 -20.00
C LYS A 15 -10.63 -0.77 -18.96
N ASP A 16 -10.30 -0.71 -17.67
CA ASP A 16 -11.23 -0.84 -16.55
C ASP A 16 -10.92 0.19 -15.45
N PRO A 17 -11.62 1.35 -15.46
CA PRO A 17 -11.35 2.42 -14.51
C PRO A 17 -11.71 2.07 -13.07
N ASP A 18 -12.75 1.26 -12.82
CA ASP A 18 -13.16 0.92 -11.45
C ASP A 18 -12.24 -0.16 -10.86
N GLY A 19 -11.77 -1.11 -11.70
CA GLY A 19 -10.72 -2.06 -11.35
C GLY A 19 -9.39 -1.37 -11.00
N PHE A 20 -9.01 -0.35 -11.78
CA PHE A 20 -7.81 0.46 -11.51
C PHE A 20 -7.93 1.28 -10.22
N ALA A 21 -9.09 1.90 -9.98
CA ALA A 21 -9.38 2.62 -8.74
C ALA A 21 -9.30 1.70 -7.51
N SER A 22 -9.84 0.49 -7.62
CA SER A 22 -9.72 -0.54 -6.58
C SER A 22 -8.28 -0.96 -6.35
N GLY A 23 -7.49 -1.14 -7.42
CA GLY A 23 -6.05 -1.42 -7.34
C GLY A 23 -5.26 -0.33 -6.62
N LEU A 24 -5.55 0.95 -6.90
CA LEU A 24 -4.98 2.08 -6.15
C LEU A 24 -5.37 2.06 -4.67
N GLY A 25 -6.62 1.74 -4.34
CA GLY A 25 -7.07 1.60 -2.96
C GLY A 25 -6.28 0.52 -2.19
N ILE A 26 -5.94 -0.58 -2.86
CA ILE A 26 -5.08 -1.65 -2.30
C ILE A 26 -3.65 -1.14 -2.10
N VAL A 27 -3.07 -0.47 -3.10
CA VAL A 27 -1.72 0.12 -3.00
C VAL A 27 -1.63 1.08 -1.80
N TYR A 28 -2.57 2.00 -1.65
CA TYR A 28 -2.58 2.92 -0.51
C TYR A 28 -2.75 2.21 0.83
N SER A 29 -3.53 1.14 0.88
CA SER A 29 -3.68 0.34 2.10
C SER A 29 -2.37 -0.36 2.46
N GLY A 30 -1.67 -0.94 1.49
CA GLY A 30 -0.36 -1.55 1.69
C GLY A 30 0.72 -0.55 2.11
N LEU A 31 0.71 0.65 1.51
CA LEU A 31 1.60 1.74 1.87
C LEU A 31 1.38 2.20 3.32
N LEU A 32 0.12 2.31 3.74
CA LEU A 32 -0.25 2.66 5.12
C LEU A 32 0.26 1.62 6.12
N VAL A 33 0.15 0.33 5.79
CA VAL A 33 0.68 -0.77 6.62
C VAL A 33 2.21 -0.67 6.72
N ALA A 34 2.91 -0.44 5.61
CA ALA A 34 4.36 -0.27 5.62
C ALA A 34 4.78 0.95 6.46
N MET A 35 4.12 2.09 6.29
CA MET A 35 4.38 3.30 7.08
C MET A 35 4.13 3.08 8.58
N ALA A 36 3.06 2.38 8.94
CA ALA A 36 2.79 2.02 10.34
C ALA A 36 3.90 1.11 10.91
N GLY A 37 4.42 0.17 10.12
CA GLY A 37 5.58 -0.63 10.47
C GLY A 37 6.81 0.22 10.77
N VAL A 38 7.14 1.18 9.90
CA VAL A 38 8.27 2.11 10.12
C VAL A 38 8.05 2.96 11.37
N ALA A 39 6.84 3.46 11.60
CA ALA A 39 6.53 4.25 12.81
C ALA A 39 6.71 3.42 14.09
N LEU A 40 6.30 2.15 14.09
CA LEU A 40 6.53 1.23 15.20
C LEU A 40 8.03 0.97 15.42
N MET A 41 8.82 0.80 14.35
CA MET A 41 10.28 0.67 14.45
C MET A 41 10.91 1.91 15.08
N LEU A 42 10.46 3.11 14.71
CA LEU A 42 10.94 4.36 15.26
C LEU A 42 10.60 4.50 16.75
N ILE A 43 9.39 4.11 17.16
CA ILE A 43 9.00 4.08 18.58
C ILE A 43 9.85 3.08 19.37
N LEU A 44 10.12 1.90 18.80
CA LEU A 44 10.98 0.90 19.42
C LEU A 44 12.43 1.37 19.51
N PHE A 45 12.90 2.17 18.57
CA PHE A 45 14.27 2.69 18.57
C PHE A 45 14.56 3.52 19.82
N PHE A 46 13.60 4.34 20.27
CA PHE A 46 13.77 5.16 21.47
C PHE A 46 13.48 4.41 22.78
N ASN A 47 12.66 3.34 22.76
CA ASN A 47 12.24 2.65 23.98
C ASN A 47 12.99 1.33 24.26
N LYS A 48 13.26 0.53 23.22
CA LYS A 48 13.86 -0.81 23.26
C LYS A 48 14.59 -1.11 21.95
N PRO A 49 15.82 -0.58 21.76
CA PRO A 49 16.53 -0.64 20.49
C PRO A 49 16.80 -2.08 20.01
N GLU A 50 16.96 -3.04 20.94
CA GLU A 50 17.14 -4.45 20.58
C GLU A 50 15.92 -5.09 19.89
N HIS A 51 14.73 -4.50 20.02
CA HIS A 51 13.50 -4.99 19.40
C HIS A 51 13.11 -4.26 18.11
N VAL A 52 13.89 -3.27 17.65
CA VAL A 52 13.57 -2.41 16.49
C VAL A 52 13.27 -3.21 15.23
N LEU A 53 13.94 -4.34 15.03
CA LEU A 53 13.78 -5.17 13.83
C LEU A 53 12.64 -6.20 13.94
N HIS A 54 12.03 -6.39 15.12
CA HIS A 54 10.92 -7.34 15.28
C HIS A 54 9.72 -7.09 14.33
N PRO A 55 9.26 -5.84 14.10
CA PRO A 55 8.15 -5.58 13.19
C PRO A 55 8.54 -5.58 11.70
N THR A 56 9.72 -6.08 11.31
CA THR A 56 10.13 -6.13 9.89
C THR A 56 9.17 -6.93 9.00
N TRP A 57 8.52 -7.95 9.55
CA TRP A 57 7.47 -8.70 8.83
C TRP A 57 6.28 -7.81 8.39
N ILE A 58 5.98 -6.73 9.11
CA ILE A 58 4.93 -5.76 8.76
C ILE A 58 5.30 -5.03 7.47
N LEU A 59 6.59 -4.73 7.27
CA LEU A 59 7.08 -4.12 6.03
C LEU A 59 6.89 -5.08 4.85
N PHE A 60 7.30 -6.35 5.01
CA PHE A 60 7.09 -7.36 3.97
C PHE A 60 5.62 -7.57 3.63
N ALA A 61 4.74 -7.58 4.63
CA ALA A 61 3.29 -7.65 4.43
C ALA A 61 2.77 -6.41 3.67
N GLY A 62 3.18 -5.21 4.08
CA GLY A 62 2.82 -3.96 3.41
C GLY A 62 3.26 -3.92 1.94
N PHE A 63 4.51 -4.30 1.66
CA PHE A 63 5.04 -4.39 0.30
C PHE A 63 4.34 -5.46 -0.54
N GLY A 64 4.01 -6.62 0.04
CA GLY A 64 3.23 -7.65 -0.64
C GLY A 64 1.86 -7.15 -1.08
N ILE A 65 1.17 -6.39 -0.22
CA ILE A 65 -0.12 -5.76 -0.55
C ILE A 65 0.05 -4.72 -1.68
N VAL A 66 1.12 -3.91 -1.64
CA VAL A 66 1.43 -2.95 -2.72
C VAL A 66 1.66 -3.64 -4.05
N ILE A 67 2.48 -4.70 -4.07
CA ILE A 67 2.77 -5.49 -5.28
C ILE A 67 1.46 -6.05 -5.86
N TRP A 68 0.58 -6.60 -5.01
CA TRP A 68 -0.72 -7.09 -5.45
C TRP A 68 -1.59 -5.98 -6.04
N GLY A 69 -1.61 -4.80 -5.41
CA GLY A 69 -2.30 -3.63 -5.91
C GLY A 69 -1.78 -3.15 -7.28
N GLU A 70 -0.46 -3.13 -7.47
CA GLU A 70 0.17 -2.78 -8.75
C GLU A 70 -0.12 -3.81 -9.85
N ILE A 71 -0.08 -5.12 -9.55
CA ILE A 71 -0.47 -6.17 -10.50
C ILE A 71 -1.94 -6.01 -10.90
N LYS A 72 -2.82 -5.68 -9.95
CA LYS A 72 -4.23 -5.41 -10.25
C LYS A 72 -4.37 -4.18 -11.15
N LYS A 73 -3.67 -3.08 -10.86
CA LYS A 73 -3.65 -1.87 -11.70
C LYS A 73 -3.16 -2.17 -13.11
N ALA A 74 -2.07 -2.94 -13.25
CA ALA A 74 -1.48 -3.28 -14.55
C ALA A 74 -2.42 -4.12 -15.44
N ARG A 75 -3.29 -4.95 -14.86
CA ARG A 75 -4.31 -5.71 -15.60
C ARG A 75 -5.52 -4.89 -16.02
N CYS A 76 -5.81 -3.81 -15.30
CA CYS A 76 -6.96 -2.92 -15.54
C CYS A 76 -6.60 -1.68 -16.37
N LYS A 77 -5.30 -1.46 -16.62
CA LYS A 77 -4.79 -0.44 -17.54
C LYS A 77 -4.97 -0.92 -18.98
#